data_AF-A0A6C8GAY1-F1
#
_entry.id   AF-A0A6C8GAY1-F1
#
_cell.length_a   1.000
_cell.length_b   1.000
_cell.length_c   1.000
_cell.angle_alpha   90.00
_cell.angle_beta   90.00
_cell.angle_gamma   90.00
#
_symmetry.space_group_name_H-M   'P 1'
#
loop_
_entity.id
_entity.type
_entity.pdbx_description
1 polymer ?
#
loop_
_entity_poly.entity_id
_entity_poly.type
_entity_poly.pdbx_seq_one_letter_code
_entity_poly.pdbx_strand_id
1 'polypeptide(L)'
;MNTSPWNKDRIIGQKRSLQISHIWGIRIRLEQEGKTRDLALFNMALDSKLPGCDLVKLKVSDVAYGGSVSKTGSPVQFEITKGTREAVAALIDAWQFS
;
A
#
# COMPACT_ATOMS: atom_id res chain seq x y z
N MET A 1 26.62 -9.19 -21.82
CA MET A 1 25.36 -9.88 -22.19
C MET A 1 24.30 -8.81 -22.38
N ASN A 2 23.74 -8.68 -23.58
CA ASN A 2 22.73 -7.68 -23.90
C ASN A 2 21.40 -8.04 -23.21
N THR A 3 21.13 -7.48 -22.04
CA THR A 3 19.83 -7.56 -21.35
C THR A 3 18.86 -6.57 -21.99
N SER A 4 18.51 -6.78 -23.26
CA SER A 4 17.39 -6.01 -23.82
C SER A 4 16.15 -6.34 -23.00
N PRO A 5 15.42 -5.33 -22.48
CA PRO A 5 14.27 -5.58 -21.64
C PRO A 5 13.21 -6.32 -22.46
N TRP A 6 12.48 -7.25 -21.82
CA TRP A 6 11.51 -8.17 -22.45
C TRP A 6 10.38 -7.47 -23.23
N ASN A 7 10.26 -6.16 -23.07
CA ASN A 7 9.26 -5.29 -23.66
C ASN A 7 9.81 -4.28 -24.67
N LYS A 8 11.08 -4.39 -25.07
CA LYS A 8 11.66 -3.52 -26.09
C LYS A 8 10.79 -3.57 -27.37
N ASP A 9 10.44 -2.40 -27.88
CA ASP A 9 9.61 -2.20 -29.09
C ASP A 9 8.15 -2.69 -29.00
N ARG A 10 7.65 -3.00 -27.79
CA ARG A 10 6.27 -3.43 -27.57
C ARG A 10 5.48 -2.32 -26.89
N ILE A 11 4.47 -1.76 -27.56
CA ILE A 11 3.50 -0.85 -26.94
C ILE A 11 2.67 -1.66 -25.96
N ILE A 12 3.12 -1.70 -24.70
CA ILE A 12 2.31 -2.25 -23.60
C ILE A 12 1.20 -1.22 -23.38
N GLY A 13 -0.01 -1.55 -23.83
CA GLY A 13 -1.19 -0.73 -23.59
C GLY A 13 -1.41 -0.46 -22.11
N GLN A 14 -2.24 0.54 -21.80
CA GLN A 14 -2.53 0.93 -20.43
C GLN A 14 -3.02 -0.29 -19.63
N LYS A 15 -2.31 -0.63 -18.54
CA LYS A 15 -2.72 -1.71 -17.65
C LYS A 15 -4.12 -1.36 -17.11
N ARG A 16 -5.11 -2.24 -17.32
CA ARG A 16 -6.49 -1.98 -16.87
C ARG A 16 -6.49 -1.69 -15.37
N SER A 17 -7.26 -0.67 -14.98
CA SER A 17 -7.49 -0.38 -13.57
C SER A 17 -8.12 -1.59 -12.87
N LEU A 18 -7.79 -1.77 -11.60
CA LEU A 18 -8.42 -2.77 -10.75
C LEU A 18 -9.91 -2.41 -10.58
N GLN A 19 -10.77 -3.42 -10.76
CA GLN A 19 -12.18 -3.30 -10.45
C GLN A 19 -12.39 -3.27 -8.93
N ILE A 20 -13.42 -2.57 -8.46
CA ILE A 20 -13.78 -2.50 -7.03
C ILE A 20 -13.99 -3.90 -6.43
N SER A 21 -14.58 -4.82 -7.20
CA SER A 21 -14.77 -6.22 -6.81
C SER A 21 -13.45 -6.96 -6.55
N HIS A 22 -12.42 -6.71 -7.37
CA HIS A 22 -11.11 -7.30 -7.17
C HIS A 22 -10.42 -6.76 -5.91
N ILE A 23 -10.58 -5.46 -5.62
CA ILE A 23 -10.05 -4.84 -4.40
C ILE A 23 -10.67 -5.50 -3.16
N TRP A 24 -11.99 -5.66 -3.15
CA TRP A 24 -12.70 -6.34 -2.08
C TRP A 24 -12.26 -7.80 -1.92
N GLY A 25 -12.13 -8.54 -3.02
CA GLY A 25 -11.68 -9.93 -2.99
C GLY A 25 -10.28 -10.08 -2.39
N ILE A 26 -9.34 -9.19 -2.76
CA ILE A 26 -7.98 -9.19 -2.21
C ILE A 26 -8.02 -8.88 -0.71
N ARG A 27 -8.77 -7.85 -0.30
CA ARG A 27 -8.90 -7.45 1.11
C ARG A 27 -9.39 -8.60 1.98
N ILE A 28 -10.51 -9.21 1.60
CA ILE A 28 -11.11 -10.34 2.34
C ILE A 28 -10.12 -11.50 2.44
N ARG A 29 -9.40 -11.81 1.35
CA ARG A 29 -8.43 -12.90 1.35
C ARG A 29 -7.28 -12.66 2.32
N LEU A 30 -6.75 -11.43 2.38
CA LEU A 30 -5.67 -11.06 3.30
C LEU A 30 -6.13 -11.07 4.76
N GLU A 31 -7.37 -10.63 5.03
CA GLU A 31 -7.99 -10.71 6.35
C GLU A 31 -8.16 -12.17 6.81
N GLN A 32 -8.67 -13.04 5.95
CA GLN A 32 -8.87 -14.47 6.25
C GLN A 32 -7.55 -15.23 6.47
N GLU A 33 -6.50 -14.87 5.74
CA GLU A 33 -5.17 -15.47 5.90
C GLU A 33 -4.40 -14.91 7.10
N GLY A 34 -4.93 -13.92 7.82
CA GLY A 34 -4.25 -13.28 8.94
C GLY A 34 -2.98 -12.52 8.53
N LYS A 35 -2.88 -12.09 7.26
CA LYS A 35 -1.72 -11.39 6.71
C LYS A 35 -1.77 -9.89 7.05
N THR A 36 -1.64 -9.59 8.33
CA THR A 36 -1.81 -8.23 8.88
C THR A 36 -0.91 -7.19 8.21
N ARG A 37 0.36 -7.54 7.92
CA ARG A 37 1.31 -6.65 7.22
C ARG A 37 0.86 -6.33 5.79
N ASP A 38 0.49 -7.36 5.03
CA ASP A 38 0.12 -7.20 3.62
C ASP A 38 -1.21 -6.47 3.50
N LEU A 39 -2.15 -6.72 4.42
CA LEU A 39 -3.42 -5.99 4.53
C LEU A 39 -3.19 -4.50 4.79
N ALA A 40 -2.33 -4.15 5.76
CA ALA A 40 -2.02 -2.76 6.08
C ALA A 40 -1.37 -2.03 4.89
N LEU A 41 -0.39 -2.66 4.23
CA LEU A 41 0.27 -2.09 3.05
C LEU A 41 -0.70 -1.96 1.86
N PHE A 42 -1.55 -2.95 1.60
CA PHE A 42 -2.55 -2.90 0.54
C PHE A 42 -3.51 -1.74 0.74
N ASN A 43 -4.02 -1.58 1.96
CA ASN A 43 -4.95 -0.51 2.32
C ASN A 43 -4.29 0.87 2.19
N MET A 44 -3.04 1.02 2.65
CA MET A 44 -2.29 2.27 2.46
C MET A 44 -2.03 2.60 0.99
N ALA A 45 -1.72 1.61 0.15
CA ALA A 45 -1.48 1.83 -1.28
C ALA A 45 -2.71 2.41 -1.98
N LEU A 46 -3.91 1.95 -1.59
CA LEU A 46 -5.18 2.42 -2.15
C LEU A 46 -5.48 3.87 -1.75
N ASP A 47 -5.32 4.18 -0.46
CA ASP A 47 -5.64 5.51 0.09
C ASP A 47 -4.64 6.59 -0.38
N SER A 48 -3.36 6.22 -0.45
CA SER A 48 -2.27 7.15 -0.73
C SER A 48 -1.91 7.34 -2.21
N LYS A 49 -2.27 6.35 -3.05
CA LYS A 49 -1.81 6.22 -4.44
C LYS A 49 -0.27 6.31 -4.57
N LEU A 50 0.47 5.94 -3.52
CA LEU A 50 1.93 6.00 -3.55
C LEU A 50 2.50 4.88 -4.44
N PRO A 51 3.63 5.15 -5.13
CA PRO A 51 4.38 4.07 -5.74
C PRO A 51 4.90 3.12 -4.67
N GLY A 52 4.94 1.81 -4.98
CA GLY A 52 5.29 0.78 -4.00
C GLY A 52 6.65 0.99 -3.33
N CYS A 53 7.61 1.61 -4.02
CA CYS A 53 8.91 1.94 -3.45
C CYS A 53 8.87 3.03 -2.37
N ASP A 54 7.92 3.97 -2.45
CA ASP A 54 7.69 4.98 -1.41
C ASP A 54 6.88 4.39 -0.27
N LEU A 55 5.90 3.54 -0.60
CA LEU A 55 5.04 2.86 0.37
C LEU A 55 5.85 2.01 1.37
N VAL A 56 6.82 1.23 0.89
CA VAL A 56 7.66 0.38 1.77
C VAL A 56 8.67 1.16 2.60
N LYS A 57 8.94 2.43 2.24
CA LYS A 57 9.86 3.32 2.97
C LYS A 57 9.16 4.16 4.04
N LEU A 58 7.83 4.12 4.08
CA LEU A 58 7.04 4.84 5.08
C LEU A 58 7.39 4.34 6.48
N LYS A 59 7.59 5.30 7.39
CA LYS A 59 7.81 5.03 8.80
C LYS A 59 6.50 5.09 9.55
N VAL A 60 6.41 4.38 10.68
CA VAL A 60 5.26 4.47 11.60
C VAL A 60 5.01 5.92 12.05
N SER A 61 6.08 6.70 12.24
CA SER A 61 6.00 8.13 12.57
C SER A 61 5.28 8.96 11.50
N ASP A 62 5.36 8.54 10.23
CA ASP A 62 4.73 9.24 9.12
C ASP A 62 3.21 8.99 9.10
N VAL A 63 2.74 7.92 9.75
CA VAL A 63 1.32 7.51 9.82
C VAL A 63 0.64 7.97 11.11
N ALA A 64 1.40 8.12 12.20
CA ALA A 64 0.87 8.41 13.53
C ALA A 64 0.35 9.85 13.71
N TYR A 65 0.77 10.82 12.87
CA TYR A 65 0.38 12.22 13.03
C TYR A 65 -0.95 12.53 12.30
N GLY A 66 -2.06 12.45 13.03
CA GLY A 66 -3.32 13.08 12.63
C GLY A 66 -4.08 12.47 11.45
N GLY A 67 -3.79 11.23 11.07
CA GLY A 67 -4.49 10.55 9.97
C GLY A 67 -4.10 11.02 8.57
N SER A 68 -3.00 11.77 8.47
CA SER A 68 -2.39 12.20 7.20
C SER A 68 -0.94 11.76 7.14
N VAL A 69 -0.55 11.13 6.04
CA VAL A 69 0.83 10.71 5.79
C VAL A 69 1.47 11.66 4.79
N SER A 70 2.72 12.05 5.05
CA SER A 70 3.50 12.91 4.16
C SER A 70 4.50 12.09 3.35
N LYS A 71 4.49 12.24 2.03
CA LYS A 71 5.51 11.64 1.15
C LYS A 71 6.88 12.30 1.40
N THR A 72 7.92 11.49 1.56
CA THR A 72 9.30 11.98 1.72
C THR A 72 9.74 12.72 0.47
N GLY A 73 10.10 14.01 0.60
CA GLY A 73 10.59 14.86 -0.49
C GLY A 73 9.54 15.74 -1.20
N SER A 74 8.25 15.59 -0.91
CA SER A 74 7.20 16.54 -1.31
C SER A 74 5.99 16.36 -0.40
N PRO A 75 5.54 17.40 0.33
CA PRO A 75 4.50 17.29 1.35
C PRO A 75 3.12 17.10 0.70
N VAL A 76 2.86 15.89 0.22
CA VAL A 76 1.52 15.46 -0.17
C VAL A 76 0.92 14.78 1.04
N GLN A 77 -0.06 15.45 1.65
CA GLN A 77 -0.91 14.87 2.69
C GLN A 77 -2.08 14.16 2.02
N PHE A 78 -2.39 12.95 2.48
CA PHE A 78 -3.58 12.22 2.07
C PHE A 78 -4.31 11.70 3.30
N GLU A 79 -5.64 11.74 3.26
CA GLU A 79 -6.47 11.17 4.31
C GLU A 79 -6.39 9.65 4.29
N ILE A 80 -6.21 9.07 5.47
CA ILE A 80 -6.25 7.63 5.67
C ILE A 80 -7.67 7.22 6.03
N THR A 81 -8.19 6.17 5.42
CA THR A 81 -9.53 5.65 5.77
C THR A 81 -9.50 4.91 7.11
N LYS A 82 -10.67 4.75 7.74
CA LYS A 82 -10.79 4.05 9.03
C LYS A 82 -10.22 2.63 8.98
N GLY A 83 -10.54 1.85 7.94
CA GLY A 83 -10.04 0.48 7.79
C GLY A 83 -8.53 0.39 7.60
N THR A 84 -7.91 1.40 6.98
CA THR A 84 -6.44 1.48 6.88
C THR A 84 -5.82 1.77 8.24
N ARG A 85 -6.41 2.67 9.04
CA ARG A 85 -5.94 2.93 10.41
C ARG A 85 -5.99 1.69 11.29
N GLU A 86 -7.10 0.95 11.24
CA GLU A 86 -7.28 -0.29 12.01
C GLU A 86 -6.24 -1.35 11.59
N ALA A 87 -6.03 -1.55 10.30
CA ALA A 87 -5.04 -2.50 9.80
C ALA A 87 -3.60 -2.11 10.19
N VAL A 88 -3.26 -0.82 10.15
CA VAL A 88 -1.94 -0.32 10.58
C VAL A 88 -1.77 -0.46 12.09
N ALA A 89 -2.80 -0.16 12.89
CA ALA A 89 -2.75 -0.35 14.34
C ALA A 89 -2.52 -1.82 14.70
N ALA A 90 -3.29 -2.74 14.09
CA ALA A 90 -3.11 -4.17 14.27
C ALA A 90 -1.71 -4.66 13.84
N LEU A 91 -1.14 -4.05 12.80
CA LEU A 91 0.23 -4.31 12.42
C LEU A 91 1.19 -3.88 13.53
N ILE A 92 1.11 -2.64 14.01
CA ILE A 92 1.98 -2.10 15.07
C ILE A 92 1.88 -2.95 16.34
N ASP A 93 0.68 -3.31 16.77
CA ASP A 93 0.46 -4.17 17.93
C ASP A 93 1.16 -5.53 17.74
N ALA A 94 1.05 -6.14 16.56
CA ALA A 94 1.73 -7.40 16.25
C ALA A 94 3.27 -7.29 16.31
N TRP A 95 3.85 -6.11 16.07
CA TRP A 95 5.30 -5.88 16.26
C TRP A 95 5.69 -5.64 17.72
N GLN A 96 4.78 -5.14 18.57
CA GLN A 96 5.07 -4.90 19.99
C GLN A 96 5.11 -6.18 20.83
N PHE A 97 4.53 -7.27 20.34
CA PHE A 97 4.47 -8.56 21.03
C PHE A 97 5.27 -9.68 20.34
N SER A 98 6.15 -9.34 19.40
CA SER A 98 7.11 -10.26 18.76
C SER A 98 8.54 -10.01 19.23
#